data_AF-A0A919HZ43-F1
#
_entry.id   AF-A0A919HZ43-F1
#
_cell.length_a   1.000
_cell.length_b   1.000
_cell.length_c   1.000
_cell.angle_alpha   90.00
_cell.angle_beta   90.00
_cell.angle_gamma   90.00
#
_symmetry.space_group_name_H-M   'P 1'
#
loop_
_entity.id
_entity.type
_entity.pdbx_description
1 polymer ?
#
loop_
_entity_poly.entity_id
_entity_poly.type
_entity_poly.pdbx_seq_one_letter_code
_entity_poly.pdbx_strand_id
1 'polypeptide(L)'
;MFLDPLVHGVWPPELLALLEQHQVTWETSEEDLAVIREHTVDELGINLYYPHRVKAPSRAWHPHTRSIRPGIMSRLSCPAGG
;
A
#
# COMPACT_ATOMS: atom_id res chain seq x y z
N MET A 1 2.50 -4.25 1.77
CA MET A 1 2.43 -4.91 0.43
C MET A 1 3.21 -6.20 0.42
N PHE A 2 4.52 -6.20 0.69
CA PHE A 2 5.33 -7.44 0.74
C PHE A 2 5.48 -8.02 2.15
N LEU A 3 5.64 -7.17 3.16
CA LEU A 3 5.92 -7.63 4.53
C LEU A 3 4.75 -8.38 5.15
N ASP A 4 3.54 -7.85 5.02
CA ASP A 4 2.33 -8.44 5.61
C ASP A 4 2.07 -9.89 5.15
N PRO A 5 2.04 -10.23 3.85
CA PRO A 5 1.86 -11.62 3.43
C PRO A 5 3.05 -12.51 3.82
N LEU A 6 4.26 -11.95 3.89
CA LEU A 6 5.47 -12.71 4.21
C LEU A 6 5.57 -13.07 5.70
N VAL A 7 5.04 -12.23 6.59
CA VAL A 7 5.11 -12.42 8.05
C VAL A 7 3.79 -12.93 8.63
N HIS A 8 2.66 -12.53 8.06
CA HIS A 8 1.32 -12.82 8.57
C HIS A 8 0.47 -13.68 7.63
N GLY A 9 0.99 -14.01 6.44
CA GLY A 9 0.28 -14.85 5.48
C GLY A 9 -0.93 -14.16 4.81
N VAL A 10 -1.15 -12.86 5.06
CA VAL A 10 -2.32 -12.12 4.58
C VAL A 10 -1.95 -10.70 4.15
N TRP A 11 -2.65 -10.20 3.13
CA TRP A 11 -2.59 -8.77 2.79
C TRP A 11 -3.49 -7.93 3.69
N PRO A 12 -3.12 -6.67 3.96
CA PRO A 12 -3.97 -5.75 4.71
C PRO A 12 -5.29 -5.50 3.96
N PRO A 13 -6.46 -5.61 4.61
CA PRO A 13 -7.75 -5.36 3.97
C PRO A 13 -7.87 -3.96 3.34
N GLU A 14 -7.24 -2.95 3.97
CA GLU A 14 -7.22 -1.58 3.47
C GLU A 14 -6.51 -1.46 2.11
N LEU A 15 -5.46 -2.25 1.89
CA LEU A 15 -4.75 -2.29 0.61
C LEU A 15 -5.63 -2.94 -0.47
N LEU A 16 -6.26 -4.07 -0.16
CA LEU A 16 -7.14 -4.76 -1.10
C LEU A 16 -8.32 -3.87 -1.53
N ALA A 17 -8.96 -3.21 -0.57
CA ALA A 17 -10.05 -2.26 -0.83
C ALA A 17 -9.58 -1.08 -1.72
N LEU A 18 -8.37 -0.57 -1.49
CA LEU A 18 -7.79 0.50 -2.31
C LEU A 18 -7.53 0.04 -3.75
N LEU A 19 -7.02 -1.17 -3.95
CA LEU A 19 -6.75 -1.71 -5.28
C LEU A 19 -8.05 -1.99 -6.06
N GLU A 20 -9.07 -2.50 -5.38
CA GLU A 20 -10.39 -2.73 -5.93
C GLU A 20 -11.05 -1.41 -6.35
N GLN A 21 -10.99 -0.38 -5.50
CA GLN A 21 -11.46 0.98 -5.83
C GLN A 21 -10.87 1.50 -7.15
N HIS A 22 -9.62 1.13 -7.44
CA HIS A 22 -8.92 1.56 -8.64
C HIS A 22 -8.95 0.57 -9.80
N GLN A 23 -9.63 -0.57 -9.63
CA GLN A 23 -9.71 -1.64 -10.63
C GLN A 23 -8.32 -2.11 -11.07
N VAL A 24 -7.39 -2.21 -10.10
CA VAL A 24 -6.00 -2.67 -10.28
C VAL A 24 -5.69 -3.88 -9.40
N THR A 25 -6.72 -4.60 -8.94
CA THR A 25 -6.56 -5.88 -8.25
C THR A 25 -5.94 -6.90 -9.20
N TRP A 26 -5.03 -7.72 -8.67
CA TRP A 26 -4.46 -8.85 -9.40
C TRP A 26 -5.36 -10.09 -9.25
N GLU A 27 -5.22 -11.04 -10.16
CA GLU A 27 -5.92 -12.32 -10.06
C GLU A 27 -5.22 -13.21 -9.04
N THR A 28 -5.98 -13.85 -8.14
CA THR A 28 -5.48 -14.83 -7.16
C THR A 28 -6.46 -15.99 -7.06
N SER A 29 -5.94 -17.20 -7.00
CA SER A 29 -6.74 -18.38 -6.65
C SER A 29 -6.78 -18.61 -5.13
N GLU A 30 -7.72 -19.43 -4.64
CA GLU A 30 -7.74 -19.81 -3.22
C GLU A 30 -6.51 -20.65 -2.85
N GLU A 31 -6.01 -21.43 -3.81
CA GLU A 31 -4.80 -22.24 -3.68
C GLU A 31 -3.57 -21.35 -3.45
N ASP A 32 -3.43 -20.26 -4.22
CA ASP A 32 -2.34 -19.30 -4.04
C ASP A 32 -2.39 -18.65 -2.65
N LEU A 33 -3.59 -18.30 -2.19
CA LEU A 33 -3.81 -17.71 -0.87
C LEU A 33 -3.56 -18.73 0.27
N ALA A 34 -3.79 -20.02 0.03
CA ALA A 34 -3.44 -21.07 0.99
C ALA A 34 -1.92 -21.20 1.13
N VAL A 35 -1.20 -21.25 0.00
CA VAL A 35 0.29 -21.32 -0.02
C VAL A 35 0.90 -20.17 0.79
N ILE A 36 0.40 -18.95 0.61
CA ILE A 36 0.94 -17.78 1.32
C ILE A 36 0.65 -17.84 2.83
N ARG A 37 -0.53 -18.32 3.23
CA ARG A 37 -0.90 -18.47 4.66
C ARG A 37 -0.09 -19.53 5.38
N GLU A 38 0.26 -20.62 4.69
CA GLU A 38 0.95 -21.77 5.28
C GLU A 38 2.49 -21.60 5.30
N HIS A 39 3.03 -20.65 4.54
CA HIS A 39 4.48 -20.46 4.37
C HIS A 39 4.96 -19.06 4.74
N THR A 40 4.73 -18.65 5.99
CA THR A 40 5.33 -17.42 6.56
C THR A 40 6.79 -17.65 6.96
N VAL A 41 7.59 -16.59 6.96
CA VAL A 41 9.00 -16.69 7.39
C VAL A 41 9.13 -16.70 8.92
N ASP A 42 10.13 -17.42 9.43
CA ASP A 42 10.48 -17.41 10.86
C ASP A 42 11.36 -16.20 11.22
N GLU A 43 12.25 -15.80 10.31
CA GLU A 43 13.21 -14.72 10.51
C GLU A 43 13.16 -13.73 9.34
N LEU A 44 13.33 -12.44 9.65
CA LEU A 44 13.31 -11.36 8.67
C LEU A 44 14.58 -10.52 8.78
N GLY A 45 15.39 -10.54 7.72
CA GLY A 45 16.50 -9.60 7.54
C GLY A 45 16.01 -8.27 6.99
N ILE A 46 16.31 -7.16 7.69
CA ILE A 46 15.93 -5.81 7.26
C ILE A 46 17.16 -5.06 6.76
N ASN A 47 17.09 -4.61 5.52
CA ASN A 47 18.10 -3.73 4.93
C ASN A 47 17.70 -2.26 5.15
N LEU A 48 18.49 -1.53 5.94
CA LEU A 48 18.28 -0.10 6.18
C LEU A 48 19.58 0.67 5.94
N TYR A 49 19.65 1.40 4.82
CA TYR A 49 20.80 2.22 4.47
C TYR A 49 20.58 3.69 4.80
N TYR A 50 19.40 4.22 4.51
CA TYR A 50 19.03 5.62 4.74
C TYR A 50 17.55 5.73 5.09
N PRO A 51 17.14 6.76 5.85
CA PRO A 51 15.73 6.94 6.21
C PRO A 51 14.90 7.44 5.02
N HIS A 52 13.72 6.85 4.84
CA HIS A 52 12.74 7.34 3.88
C HIS A 52 11.85 8.41 4.54
N ARG A 53 11.78 9.61 3.96
CA ARG A 53 10.90 10.69 4.41
C ARG A 53 9.81 10.93 3.38
N VAL A 54 8.56 11.06 3.83
CA VAL A 54 7.41 11.30 2.95
C VAL A 54 6.72 12.61 3.32
N LYS A 55 6.16 13.29 2.32
CA LYS A 55 5.26 14.43 2.48
C LYS A 55 4.07 14.28 1.53
N ALA A 56 2.99 14.99 1.83
CA ALA A 56 1.85 15.07 0.91
C ALA A 56 2.30 15.71 -0.44
N PRO A 57 1.71 15.29 -1.58
CA PRO A 57 1.95 15.94 -2.85
C PRO A 57 1.62 17.44 -2.77
N SER A 58 2.42 18.31 -3.36
CA SER A 58 2.19 19.76 -3.36
C SER A 58 1.30 20.25 -4.50
N ARG A 59 0.96 19.37 -5.45
CA ARG A 59 0.06 19.67 -6.58
C ARG A 59 -0.98 18.57 -6.71
N ALA A 60 -2.18 18.98 -7.11
CA ALA A 60 -3.23 18.04 -7.49
C ALA A 60 -2.73 17.12 -8.60
N TRP A 61 -3.16 15.86 -8.52
CA TRP A 61 -2.91 14.88 -9.55
C TRP A 61 -3.68 15.24 -10.83
N HIS A 62 -3.18 14.83 -11.99
CA HIS A 62 -3.88 15.08 -13.25
C HIS A 62 -5.16 14.22 -13.30
N PRO A 63 -6.34 14.79 -13.58
CA PRO A 63 -7.62 14.09 -13.41
C PRO A 63 -7.77 12.83 -14.27
N HIS A 64 -7.05 12.75 -15.39
CA HIS A 64 -7.09 11.60 -16.31
C HIS A 64 -5.98 10.56 -16.07
N THR A 65 -5.10 10.77 -15.09
CA THR A 65 -4.03 9.82 -14.79
C THR A 65 -4.48 8.88 -13.68
N ARG A 66 -4.47 7.56 -13.94
CA ARG A 66 -4.75 6.54 -12.91
C ARG A 66 -3.79 6.71 -11.73
N SER A 67 -4.34 7.06 -10.55
CA SER A 67 -3.60 7.26 -9.31
C SER A 67 -4.15 6.33 -8.23
N ILE A 68 -3.27 5.64 -7.51
CA ILE A 68 -3.61 4.77 -6.38
C ILE A 68 -3.68 5.57 -5.06
N ARG A 69 -3.72 6.92 -5.11
CA ARG A 69 -3.81 7.80 -3.92
C ARG A 69 -4.94 8.83 -3.99
N PRO A 70 -6.23 8.45 -4.15
CA PRO A 70 -7.33 9.40 -4.21
C PRO A 70 -7.75 9.94 -2.83
N GLY A 71 -7.27 9.38 -1.71
CA GLY A 71 -7.84 9.64 -0.38
C GLY A 71 -6.95 10.29 0.69
N ILE A 72 -5.63 10.44 0.47
CA ILE A 72 -4.71 10.99 1.51
C ILE A 72 -4.63 12.52 1.52
N MET A 73 -5.10 13.21 0.47
CA MET A 73 -5.02 14.68 0.41
C MET A 73 -6.14 15.43 1.14
N SER A 74 -7.22 14.78 1.61
CA SER A 74 -8.33 15.51 2.25
C SER A 74 -8.14 15.85 3.73
N ARG A 75 -7.03 15.45 4.36
CA ARG A 75 -6.81 15.64 5.82
C ARG A 75 -5.53 16.39 6.22
N LEU A 76 -4.83 17.01 5.29
CA LEU A 76 -3.70 17.89 5.61
C LEU A 76 -3.80 19.18 4.79
N SER A 77 -4.80 20.00 5.09
CA SER A 77 -4.74 21.43 4.84
C SER A 77 -3.61 22.00 5.70
N CYS A 78 -2.43 22.15 5.08
CA CYS A 78 -1.38 23.00 5.63
C CYS A 78 -1.96 24.42 5.74
N PRO A 79 -2.02 25.06 6.93
CA PRO A 79 -2.45 26.43 7.01
C PRO A 79 -1.37 27.27 6.30
N ALA A 80 -1.77 27.97 5.24
CA ALA A 80 -0.92 28.97 4.62
C ALA A 80 -0.63 30.05 5.68
N GLY A 81 0.60 30.07 6.19
CA GLY A 81 1.10 31.15 7.02
C GLY A 81 1.15 32.44 6.21
N GLY A 82 0.65 33.52 6.81
CA GLY A 82 0.89 34.89 6.39
C GLY A 82 2.22 35.44 6.90
#